data_AF-A0A5B9D5Q0-F1
#
_entry.id   AF-A0A5B9D5Q0-F1
#
_cell.length_a   1.000
_cell.length_b   1.000
_cell.length_c   1.000
_cell.angle_alpha   90.00
_cell.angle_beta   90.00
_cell.angle_gamma   90.00
#
_symmetry.space_group_name_H-M   'P 1'
#
loop_
_entity.id
_entity.type
_entity.pdbx_description
1 polymer ?
#
loop_
_entity_poly.entity_id
_entity_poly.type
_entity_poly.pdbx_seq_one_letter_code
_entity_poly.pdbx_strand_id
1 'polypeptide(L)'
;MGRCSSCGAESDLDEYVCSNCGYHIKTERIEGIPFLSYLFKRPEKKWYKPDKILMRIAKTIYNPAWAFFDINKKKKSGTILILLINALFFGLWGVAINIHVTVAEMPFLQKFLNGLAIFLVLFIFSILYYSIIFWVYDLSFSLASNFSVQLDGILAIRFNIQTKKGSLKELMSGKKRLQRQISEDTIKLEGAKQKKPLKKIKQTGKYKIMRYAYTPLIVINFVGFLLLLVALPTRDNTQIADLFSSPVWTIIYLLEALTLILWIPVLVTLALREIGNTNTTKLLIGNVVIGVILSFLLILLRPDIGAGDLNLIALFQGATS
;
A
#
# COMPACT_ATOMS: atom_id res chain seq x y z
N MET A 1 14.22 29.08 -12.26
CA MET A 1 13.44 29.00 -11.02
C MET A 1 12.22 29.92 -11.15
N GLY A 2 11.05 29.50 -10.71
CA GLY A 2 9.83 30.34 -10.67
C GLY A 2 9.57 30.83 -9.25
N ARG A 3 8.85 31.95 -9.06
CA ARG A 3 8.37 32.36 -7.74
C ARG A 3 6.93 31.86 -7.54
N CYS A 4 6.64 31.34 -6.35
CA CYS A 4 5.28 31.01 -5.96
C CYS A 4 4.40 32.27 -5.98
N SER A 5 3.30 32.25 -6.73
CA SER A 5 2.40 33.41 -6.85
C SER A 5 1.66 33.77 -5.56
N SER A 6 1.66 32.89 -4.55
CA SER A 6 1.01 33.14 -3.26
C SER A 6 1.96 33.69 -2.19
N CYS A 7 3.16 33.12 -2.03
CA CYS A 7 4.08 33.53 -0.95
C CYS A 7 5.40 34.14 -1.45
N GLY A 8 5.61 34.25 -2.77
CA GLY A 8 6.81 34.81 -3.37
C GLY A 8 8.08 33.95 -3.24
N ALA A 9 8.03 32.83 -2.50
CA ALA A 9 9.17 31.93 -2.33
C ALA A 9 9.61 31.32 -3.66
N GLU A 10 10.92 31.13 -3.82
CA GLU A 10 11.48 30.43 -4.98
C GLU A 10 11.03 28.96 -4.95
N SER A 11 10.50 28.53 -6.09
CA SER A 11 10.07 27.15 -6.34
C SER A 11 10.75 26.65 -7.60
N ASP A 12 11.14 25.38 -7.60
CA ASP A 12 11.63 24.75 -8.81
C ASP A 12 10.53 24.75 -9.87
N LEU A 13 10.90 24.94 -11.13
CA LEU A 13 9.95 24.94 -12.24
C LEU A 13 9.26 23.58 -12.36
N ASP A 14 9.83 22.50 -11.84
CA ASP A 14 9.24 21.16 -11.89
C ASP A 14 8.30 20.85 -10.69
N GLU A 15 8.22 21.74 -9.69
CA GLU A 15 7.29 21.58 -8.55
C GLU A 15 5.84 21.94 -8.93
N TYR A 16 4.89 21.11 -8.47
CA TYR A 16 3.45 21.37 -8.66
C TYR A 16 2.83 22.15 -7.51
N VAL A 17 3.44 22.08 -6.33
CA VAL A 17 3.02 22.73 -5.09
C VAL A 17 4.21 23.41 -4.44
N CYS A 18 4.05 24.65 -3.99
CA CYS A 18 5.08 25.39 -3.28
C CYS A 18 5.44 24.70 -1.97
N SER A 19 6.71 24.34 -1.80
CA SER A 19 7.20 23.69 -0.59
C SER A 19 7.10 24.57 0.68
N ASN A 20 6.97 25.90 0.54
CA ASN A 20 6.85 26.83 1.66
C ASN A 20 5.40 27.02 2.14
N CYS A 21 4.48 27.44 1.26
CA CYS A 21 3.10 27.75 1.63
C CYS A 21 2.07 26.68 1.26
N GLY A 22 2.44 25.66 0.47
CA GLY A 22 1.52 24.65 -0.03
C GLY A 22 0.61 25.11 -1.18
N TYR A 23 0.86 26.29 -1.75
CA TYR A 23 0.09 26.82 -2.88
C TYR A 23 0.33 26.03 -4.17
N HIS A 24 -0.73 25.87 -4.97
CA HIS A 24 -0.70 25.18 -6.25
C HIS A 24 -0.05 26.01 -7.35
N ILE A 25 1.12 25.57 -7.81
CA ILE A 25 1.86 26.22 -8.88
C ILE A 25 1.41 25.67 -10.24
N LYS A 26 1.06 24.38 -10.33
CA LYS A 26 0.63 23.72 -11.56
C LYS A 26 -0.53 22.77 -11.32
N THR A 27 -1.47 22.74 -12.26
CA THR A 27 -2.59 21.80 -12.30
C THR A 27 -2.29 20.67 -13.28
N GLU A 28 -2.47 19.42 -12.86
CA GLU A 28 -2.33 18.26 -13.75
C GLU A 28 -3.62 17.99 -14.51
N ARG A 29 -3.53 17.46 -15.75
CA ARG A 29 -4.72 17.07 -16.54
C ARG A 29 -5.63 16.11 -15.78
N ILE A 30 -5.05 15.19 -14.99
CA ILE A 30 -5.79 14.22 -14.19
C ILE A 30 -6.67 14.87 -13.10
N GLU A 31 -6.31 16.07 -12.63
CA GLU A 31 -7.07 16.82 -11.63
C GLU A 31 -8.30 17.52 -12.25
N GLY A 32 -8.32 17.70 -13.57
CA GLY A 32 -9.42 18.33 -14.31
C GLY A 32 -10.51 17.37 -14.80
N ILE A 33 -10.29 16.05 -14.76
CA ILE A 33 -11.30 15.06 -15.16
C ILE A 33 -12.29 14.87 -14.01
N PRO A 34 -13.62 15.10 -14.16
CA PRO A 34 -14.56 15.18 -13.03
C PRO A 34 -14.52 13.98 -12.07
N PHE A 35 -14.51 12.76 -12.60
CA PHE A 35 -14.46 11.54 -11.78
C PHE A 35 -13.11 11.37 -11.04
N LEU A 36 -12.00 11.65 -11.71
CA LEU A 36 -10.66 11.52 -11.13
C LEU A 36 -10.31 12.70 -10.22
N SER A 37 -10.91 13.87 -10.46
CA SER A 37 -10.76 15.07 -9.63
C SER A 37 -11.17 14.77 -8.18
N TYR A 38 -12.22 13.97 -7.97
CA TYR A 38 -12.60 13.55 -6.62
C TYR A 38 -11.46 12.85 -5.86
N LEU A 39 -10.68 12.01 -6.54
CA LEU A 39 -9.60 11.23 -5.93
C LEU A 39 -8.26 11.98 -5.90
N PHE A 40 -7.97 12.78 -6.93
CA PHE A 40 -6.66 13.38 -7.14
C PHE A 40 -6.60 14.87 -6.84
N LYS A 41 -7.72 15.58 -6.69
CA LYS A 41 -7.71 17.01 -6.36
C LYS A 41 -7.02 17.23 -5.02
N ARG A 42 -5.99 18.08 -5.05
CA ARG A 42 -5.18 18.37 -3.87
C ARG A 42 -5.91 19.38 -2.97
N PRO A 43 -5.74 19.27 -1.64
CA PRO A 43 -6.38 20.19 -0.70
C PRO A 43 -5.64 21.54 -0.62
N GLU A 44 -6.35 22.64 -0.90
CA GLU A 44 -5.80 24.02 -0.91
C GLU A 44 -5.89 24.75 0.45
N LYS A 45 -6.39 24.10 1.51
CA LYS A 45 -6.69 24.77 2.79
C LYS A 45 -5.44 25.03 3.64
N LYS A 46 -5.46 26.18 4.36
CA LYS A 46 -4.50 26.50 5.45
C LYS A 46 -4.45 25.36 6.48
N TRP A 47 -3.28 25.18 7.10
CA TRP A 47 -3.03 24.10 8.06
C TRP A 47 -4.07 24.08 9.19
N TYR A 48 -4.60 22.90 9.50
CA TYR A 48 -5.55 22.66 10.59
C TYR A 48 -5.06 21.47 11.44
N LYS A 49 -5.68 21.29 12.62
CA LYS A 49 -5.31 20.23 13.57
C LYS A 49 -5.50 18.84 12.94
N PRO A 50 -4.48 17.97 12.91
CA PRO A 50 -4.54 16.69 12.22
C PRO A 50 -5.50 15.70 12.90
N ASP A 51 -6.21 14.91 12.10
CA ASP A 51 -7.28 14.05 12.57
C ASP A 51 -6.80 12.90 13.49
N LYS A 52 -7.76 12.34 14.25
CA LYS A 52 -7.56 11.10 15.00
C LYS A 52 -7.19 9.95 14.04
N ILE A 53 -6.45 8.96 14.53
CA ILE A 53 -5.90 7.88 13.68
C ILE A 53 -7.00 7.13 12.92
N LEU A 54 -8.09 6.75 13.58
CA LEU A 54 -9.21 6.05 12.95
C LEU A 54 -9.90 6.88 11.85
N MET A 55 -10.11 8.18 12.10
CA MET A 55 -10.67 9.08 11.10
C MET A 55 -9.76 9.20 9.87
N ARG A 56 -8.44 9.23 10.06
CA ARG A 56 -7.48 9.19 8.94
C ARG A 56 -7.59 7.90 8.12
N ILE A 57 -7.70 6.75 8.79
CA ILE A 57 -7.91 5.46 8.12
C ILE A 57 -9.24 5.48 7.36
N ALA A 58 -10.33 5.93 7.96
CA ALA A 58 -11.61 6.03 7.24
C ALA A 58 -11.50 6.95 6.02
N LYS A 59 -10.81 8.09 6.15
CA LYS A 59 -10.59 9.04 5.05
C LYS A 59 -9.78 8.47 3.89
N THR A 60 -8.90 7.49 4.08
CA THR A 60 -8.21 6.88 2.93
C THR A 60 -9.17 6.12 2.00
N ILE A 61 -10.37 5.79 2.47
CA ILE A 61 -11.42 5.15 1.66
C ILE A 61 -12.28 6.22 0.98
N TYR A 62 -12.85 7.17 1.74
CA TYR A 62 -13.83 8.10 1.18
C TYR A 62 -13.25 9.43 0.69
N ASN A 63 -12.11 9.91 1.20
CA ASN A 63 -11.46 11.16 0.77
C ASN A 63 -9.93 11.04 0.83
N PRO A 64 -9.34 10.27 -0.11
CA PRO A 64 -7.96 9.83 0.02
C PRO A 64 -6.93 10.95 -0.14
N ALA A 65 -7.14 11.91 -1.05
CA ALA A 65 -6.23 13.04 -1.22
C ALA A 65 -6.04 13.83 0.09
N TRP A 66 -7.14 14.10 0.79
CA TRP A 66 -7.09 14.79 2.07
C TRP A 66 -6.46 13.94 3.17
N ALA A 67 -6.74 12.63 3.18
CA ALA A 67 -6.13 11.70 4.12
C ALA A 67 -4.60 11.71 4.00
N PHE A 68 -4.06 11.57 2.79
CA PHE A 68 -2.62 11.53 2.57
C PHE A 68 -1.94 12.87 2.85
N PHE A 69 -2.61 13.99 2.57
CA PHE A 69 -2.14 15.31 3.00
C PHE A 69 -2.01 15.42 4.53
N ASP A 70 -3.02 14.96 5.29
CA ASP A 70 -2.99 14.98 6.75
C ASP A 70 -1.94 14.01 7.33
N ILE A 71 -1.85 12.80 6.75
CA ILE A 71 -0.88 11.77 7.16
C ILE A 71 0.55 12.26 6.95
N ASN A 72 0.86 12.91 5.82
CA ASN A 72 2.19 13.43 5.52
C ASN A 72 2.65 14.49 6.54
N LYS A 73 1.71 15.25 7.11
CA LYS A 73 1.99 16.31 8.08
C LYS A 73 2.21 15.82 9.52
N LYS A 74 1.80 14.59 9.87
CA LYS A 74 1.84 14.09 11.26
C LYS A 74 2.94 13.05 11.46
N LYS A 75 3.69 13.16 12.57
CA LYS A 75 4.77 12.22 12.92
C LYS A 75 4.28 10.83 13.40
N LYS A 76 3.06 10.71 13.93
CA LYS A 76 2.52 9.44 14.48
C LYS A 76 1.92 8.56 13.37
N SER A 77 2.49 7.36 13.21
CA SER A 77 2.05 6.35 12.25
C SER A 77 0.95 5.44 12.81
N GLY A 78 -0.18 5.35 12.13
CA GLY A 78 -1.24 4.37 12.37
C GLY A 78 -1.05 3.07 11.58
N THR A 79 0.15 2.81 11.07
CA THR A 79 0.44 1.64 10.22
C THR A 79 0.29 0.31 10.94
N ILE A 80 0.70 0.24 12.21
CA ILE A 80 0.49 -0.95 13.06
C ILE A 80 -1.00 -1.17 13.27
N LEU A 81 -1.80 -0.12 13.41
CA LEU A 81 -3.24 -0.25 13.58
C LEU A 81 -3.90 -0.85 12.32
N ILE A 82 -3.47 -0.45 11.12
CA ILE A 82 -3.96 -1.06 9.86
C ILE A 82 -3.62 -2.55 9.82
N LEU A 83 -2.40 -2.93 10.21
CA LEU A 83 -2.00 -4.33 10.30
C LEU A 83 -2.89 -5.12 11.29
N LEU A 84 -3.08 -4.58 12.49
CA LEU A 84 -3.89 -5.23 13.54
C LEU A 84 -5.37 -5.36 13.17
N ILE A 85 -5.95 -4.37 12.48
CA ILE A 85 -7.35 -4.45 12.04
C ILE A 85 -7.50 -5.48 10.91
N ASN A 86 -6.55 -5.57 9.97
CA ASN A 86 -6.56 -6.64 8.96
C ASN A 86 -6.44 -8.02 9.62
N ALA A 87 -5.52 -8.17 10.57
CA ALA A 87 -5.33 -9.40 11.31
C ALA A 87 -6.58 -9.80 12.11
N LEU A 88 -7.26 -8.81 12.73
CA LEU A 88 -8.52 -9.01 13.45
C LEU A 88 -9.58 -9.64 12.54
N PHE A 89 -9.82 -9.05 11.37
CA PHE A 89 -10.83 -9.59 10.44
C PHE A 89 -10.44 -10.95 9.88
N PHE A 90 -9.16 -11.19 9.62
CA PHE A 90 -8.70 -12.52 9.21
C PHE A 90 -8.86 -13.58 10.32
N GLY A 91 -8.63 -13.20 11.59
CA GLY A 91 -8.96 -14.05 12.74
C GLY A 91 -10.46 -14.39 12.78
N LEU A 92 -11.32 -13.40 12.49
CA LEU A 92 -12.77 -13.60 12.40
C LEU A 92 -13.18 -14.52 11.25
N TRP A 93 -12.38 -14.66 10.17
CA TRP A 93 -12.63 -15.67 9.14
C TRP A 93 -12.60 -17.08 9.73
N GLY A 94 -11.65 -17.37 10.62
CA GLY A 94 -11.58 -18.67 11.29
C GLY A 94 -12.80 -18.98 12.15
N VAL A 95 -13.34 -17.96 12.82
CA VAL A 95 -14.58 -18.08 13.58
C VAL A 95 -15.75 -18.39 12.65
N ALA A 96 -15.85 -17.67 11.53
CA ALA A 96 -16.89 -17.91 10.53
C ALA A 96 -16.81 -19.34 9.98
N ILE A 97 -15.62 -19.82 9.63
CA ILE A 97 -15.37 -21.20 9.19
C ILE A 97 -15.82 -22.19 10.28
N ASN A 98 -15.39 -22.00 11.52
CA ASN A 98 -15.71 -22.89 12.64
C ASN A 98 -17.22 -22.94 12.96
N ILE A 99 -17.99 -21.89 12.67
CA ILE A 99 -19.46 -21.91 12.82
C ILE A 99 -20.09 -22.90 11.84
N HIS A 100 -19.53 -23.04 10.64
CA HIS A 100 -20.00 -23.93 9.58
C HIS A 100 -19.46 -25.35 9.67
N VAL A 101 -18.55 -25.64 10.61
CA VAL A 101 -18.10 -27.01 10.88
C VAL A 101 -18.99 -27.64 11.95
N THR A 102 -19.73 -28.68 11.58
CA THR A 102 -20.50 -29.49 12.52
C THR A 102 -19.60 -30.53 13.16
N VAL A 103 -19.61 -30.54 14.50
CA VAL A 103 -19.00 -31.61 15.30
C VAL A 103 -20.08 -32.14 16.21
N ALA A 104 -20.26 -33.47 16.19
CA ALA A 104 -21.27 -34.14 16.99
C ALA A 104 -21.12 -33.79 18.49
N GLU A 105 -22.25 -33.45 19.12
CA GLU A 105 -22.45 -33.27 20.57
C GLU A 105 -21.32 -32.57 21.36
N MET A 106 -20.75 -31.48 20.85
CA MET A 106 -19.89 -30.63 21.68
C MET A 106 -20.73 -29.71 22.59
N PRO A 107 -20.45 -29.68 23.90
CA PRO A 107 -21.00 -28.66 24.80
C PRO A 107 -20.67 -27.24 24.32
N PHE A 108 -21.58 -26.29 24.56
CA PHE A 108 -21.43 -24.89 24.11
C PHE A 108 -20.08 -24.27 24.49
N LEU A 109 -19.63 -24.48 25.74
CA LEU A 109 -18.38 -23.93 26.24
C LEU A 109 -17.18 -24.44 25.43
N GLN A 110 -17.16 -25.73 25.08
CA GLN A 110 -16.09 -26.33 24.27
C GLN A 110 -16.11 -25.79 22.84
N LYS A 111 -17.29 -25.62 22.24
CA LYS A 111 -17.44 -25.00 20.92
C LYS A 111 -16.95 -23.55 20.90
N PHE A 112 -17.25 -22.78 21.95
CA PHE A 112 -16.77 -21.41 22.12
C PHE A 112 -15.24 -21.35 22.29
N LEU A 113 -14.67 -22.17 23.16
CA LEU A 113 -13.22 -22.23 23.39
C LEU A 113 -12.46 -22.66 22.12
N ASN A 114 -13.02 -23.61 21.35
CA ASN A 114 -12.46 -24.01 20.06
C ASN A 114 -12.47 -22.84 19.06
N GLY A 115 -13.59 -22.12 18.96
CA GLY A 115 -13.69 -20.93 18.11
C GLY A 115 -12.70 -19.83 18.51
N LEU A 116 -12.50 -19.60 19.82
CA LEU A 116 -11.52 -18.65 20.33
C LEU A 116 -10.09 -19.09 20.03
N ALA A 117 -9.77 -20.38 20.14
CA ALA A 117 -8.45 -20.91 19.80
C ALA A 117 -8.15 -20.73 18.30
N ILE A 118 -9.10 -21.07 17.42
CA ILE A 118 -8.98 -20.87 15.97
C ILE A 118 -8.81 -19.38 15.66
N PHE A 119 -9.60 -18.50 16.29
CA PHE A 119 -9.45 -17.05 16.16
C PHE A 119 -8.04 -16.59 16.50
N LEU A 120 -7.51 -17.00 17.66
CA LEU A 120 -6.18 -16.58 18.13
C LEU A 120 -5.06 -17.08 17.20
N VAL A 121 -5.13 -18.33 16.74
CA VAL A 121 -4.16 -18.91 15.81
C VAL A 121 -4.15 -18.13 14.49
N LEU A 122 -5.33 -17.90 13.89
CA LEU A 122 -5.42 -17.15 12.64
C LEU A 122 -5.11 -15.66 12.81
N PHE A 123 -5.41 -15.06 13.97
CA PHE A 123 -5.04 -13.68 14.29
C PHE A 123 -3.51 -13.52 14.36
N ILE A 124 -2.81 -14.43 15.05
CA ILE A 124 -1.34 -14.39 15.14
C ILE A 124 -0.71 -14.67 13.77
N PHE A 125 -1.21 -15.70 13.06
CA PHE A 125 -0.76 -16.01 11.71
C PHE A 125 -0.95 -14.83 10.76
N SER A 126 -2.09 -14.15 10.81
CA SER A 126 -2.38 -13.02 9.93
C SER A 126 -1.52 -11.79 10.21
N ILE A 127 -1.09 -11.56 11.45
CA ILE A 127 -0.07 -10.54 11.76
C ILE A 127 1.21 -10.83 10.97
N LEU A 128 1.68 -12.08 10.97
CA LEU A 128 2.88 -12.48 10.22
C LEU A 128 2.65 -12.35 8.71
N TYR A 129 1.54 -12.91 8.22
CA TYR A 129 1.15 -12.90 6.81
C TYR A 129 1.08 -11.48 6.24
N TYR A 130 0.30 -10.57 6.85
CA TYR A 130 0.20 -9.20 6.38
C TYR A 130 1.48 -8.40 6.59
N SER A 131 2.31 -8.74 7.58
CA SER A 131 3.64 -8.11 7.72
C SER A 131 4.53 -8.42 6.52
N ILE A 132 4.54 -9.67 6.07
CA ILE A 132 5.30 -10.10 4.88
C ILE A 132 4.70 -9.48 3.62
N ILE A 133 3.37 -9.54 3.44
CA ILE A 133 2.71 -8.95 2.26
C ILE A 133 2.94 -7.45 2.18
N PHE A 134 2.76 -6.71 3.27
CA PHE A 134 2.99 -5.26 3.25
C PHE A 134 4.45 -4.94 2.97
N TRP A 135 5.39 -5.76 3.44
CA TRP A 135 6.80 -5.60 3.10
C TRP A 135 7.07 -5.82 1.61
N VAL A 136 6.50 -6.87 1.00
CA VAL A 136 6.61 -7.12 -0.44
C VAL A 136 5.97 -6.00 -1.26
N TYR A 137 4.77 -5.54 -0.88
CA TYR A 137 4.10 -4.44 -1.55
C TYR A 137 4.91 -3.14 -1.43
N ASP A 138 5.38 -2.82 -0.23
CA ASP A 138 6.22 -1.65 0.04
C ASP A 138 7.45 -1.65 -0.88
N LEU A 139 8.10 -2.81 -1.04
CA LEU A 139 9.24 -2.98 -1.93
C LEU A 139 8.85 -2.75 -3.41
N SER A 140 7.83 -3.46 -3.89
CA SER A 140 7.44 -3.47 -5.30
C SER A 140 6.95 -2.10 -5.78
N PHE A 141 6.07 -1.45 -5.02
CA PHE A 141 5.60 -0.11 -5.35
C PHE A 141 6.71 0.95 -5.21
N SER A 142 7.62 0.78 -4.26
CA SER A 142 8.80 1.65 -4.14
C SER A 142 9.70 1.53 -5.37
N LEU A 143 9.92 0.32 -5.89
CA LEU A 143 10.65 0.09 -7.14
C LEU A 143 9.95 0.74 -8.33
N ALA A 144 8.64 0.51 -8.52
CA ALA A 144 7.89 1.15 -9.61
C ALA A 144 7.95 2.67 -9.56
N SER A 145 7.83 3.27 -8.38
CA SER A 145 7.93 4.73 -8.21
C SER A 145 9.30 5.28 -8.63
N ASN A 146 10.36 4.51 -8.38
CA ASN A 146 11.71 4.89 -8.76
C ASN A 146 11.94 4.74 -10.25
N PHE A 147 11.41 3.70 -10.89
CA PHE A 147 11.46 3.56 -12.34
C PHE A 147 10.64 4.63 -13.06
N SER A 148 9.46 4.97 -12.55
CA SER A 148 8.50 5.86 -13.23
C SER A 148 8.89 7.33 -13.14
N VAL A 149 9.35 7.78 -11.97
CA VAL A 149 9.62 9.21 -11.70
C VAL A 149 10.90 9.47 -10.91
N GLN A 150 11.76 8.46 -10.70
CA GLN A 150 13.00 8.61 -9.92
C GLN A 150 12.77 9.19 -8.52
N LEU A 151 11.70 8.74 -7.86
CA LEU A 151 11.21 9.32 -6.61
C LEU A 151 12.28 9.41 -5.51
N ASP A 152 13.12 8.39 -5.34
CA ASP A 152 14.21 8.41 -4.34
C ASP A 152 15.20 9.58 -4.59
N GLY A 153 15.45 9.95 -5.85
CA GLY A 153 16.29 11.11 -6.20
C GLY A 153 15.62 12.44 -5.85
N ILE A 154 14.34 12.58 -6.17
CA ILE A 154 13.54 13.77 -5.83
C ILE A 154 13.47 13.95 -4.31
N LEU A 155 13.28 12.85 -3.58
CA LEU A 155 13.31 12.88 -2.14
C LEU A 155 14.68 13.24 -1.57
N ALA A 156 15.77 12.75 -2.16
CA ALA A 156 17.11 13.13 -1.73
C ALA A 156 17.36 14.65 -1.86
N ILE A 157 16.91 15.25 -2.96
CA ILE A 157 17.02 16.71 -3.22
C ILE A 157 16.19 17.49 -2.20
N ARG A 158 14.89 17.20 -2.09
CA ARG A 158 13.95 17.91 -1.18
C ARG A 158 14.43 17.92 0.26
N PHE A 159 15.14 16.88 0.64
CA PHE A 159 15.59 16.66 1.99
C PHE A 159 17.09 16.91 2.21
N ASN A 160 17.79 17.44 1.21
CA ASN A 160 19.21 17.76 1.25
C ASN A 160 20.08 16.58 1.74
N ILE A 161 19.78 15.37 1.25
CA ILE A 161 20.53 14.16 1.58
C ILE A 161 21.63 13.99 0.52
N GLN A 162 22.90 14.17 0.92
CA GLN A 162 24.02 13.75 0.09
C GLN A 162 24.02 12.22 -0.05
N THR A 163 23.63 11.71 -1.21
CA THR A 163 23.68 10.29 -1.52
C THR A 163 25.14 9.89 -1.74
N LYS A 164 25.69 9.03 -0.87
CA LYS A 164 27.01 8.40 -1.10
C LYS A 164 26.95 7.61 -2.41
N LYS A 165 27.82 7.98 -3.35
CA LYS A 165 28.10 7.28 -4.61
C LYS A 165 28.35 5.80 -4.37
N GLY A 166 27.78 4.94 -5.22
CA GLY A 166 28.18 3.55 -5.37
C GLY A 166 27.20 2.51 -4.83
N SER A 167 26.33 2.03 -5.72
CA SER A 167 26.06 0.60 -6.01
C SER A 167 25.00 0.56 -7.13
N LEU A 168 24.71 -0.62 -7.69
CA LEU A 168 23.77 -0.94 -8.79
C LEU A 168 22.52 -0.03 -8.96
N LYS A 169 22.05 0.62 -7.89
CA LYS A 169 21.02 1.65 -7.86
C LYS A 169 21.31 2.89 -8.74
N GLU A 170 22.58 3.19 -9.03
CA GLU A 170 22.95 4.30 -9.95
C GLU A 170 22.74 3.94 -11.44
N LEU A 171 22.83 2.66 -11.82
CA LEU A 171 22.63 2.21 -13.21
C LEU A 171 21.18 2.35 -13.68
N MET A 172 20.21 2.26 -12.77
CA MET A 172 18.78 2.39 -13.08
C MET A 172 18.22 3.82 -12.91
N SER A 173 19.07 4.79 -12.55
CA SER A 173 18.65 6.15 -12.18
C SER A 173 18.70 7.20 -13.30
N GLY A 174 18.88 6.81 -14.57
CA GLY A 174 18.72 7.74 -15.71
C GLY A 174 19.55 9.04 -15.58
N LYS A 175 20.86 8.88 -15.42
CA LYS A 175 21.85 9.91 -15.01
C LYS A 175 21.99 11.15 -15.93
N LYS A 176 21.26 11.24 -17.04
CA LYS A 176 21.42 12.34 -18.02
C LYS A 176 20.73 13.67 -17.64
N ARG A 177 19.82 13.70 -16.66
CA ARG A 177 19.23 14.98 -16.15
C ARG A 177 19.92 15.51 -14.89
N LEU A 178 20.31 14.63 -13.96
CA LEU A 178 20.87 15.02 -12.66
C LEU A 178 22.21 15.77 -12.78
N GLN A 179 23.04 15.43 -13.78
CA GLN A 179 24.32 16.10 -14.00
C GLN A 179 24.20 17.55 -14.48
N ARG A 180 23.06 17.97 -15.06
CA ARG A 180 22.86 19.37 -15.49
C ARG A 180 22.40 20.31 -14.37
N GLN A 181 21.77 19.79 -13.31
CA GLN A 181 21.33 20.63 -12.18
C GLN A 181 22.39 20.73 -11.07
N ILE A 182 23.24 19.70 -10.91
CA ILE A 182 24.24 19.68 -9.83
C ILE A 182 25.44 20.60 -10.13
N SER A 183 25.72 20.93 -11.39
CA SER A 183 26.90 21.71 -11.76
C SER A 183 26.84 23.20 -11.44
N GLU A 184 25.66 23.77 -11.12
CA GLU A 184 25.55 25.21 -10.83
C GLU A 184 25.49 25.54 -9.32
N ASP A 185 25.04 24.61 -8.47
CA ASP A 185 24.85 24.88 -7.03
C ASP A 185 25.97 24.35 -6.11
N THR A 186 26.83 23.42 -6.57
CA THR A 186 27.84 22.78 -5.68
C THR A 186 29.04 23.65 -5.30
N ILE A 187 29.17 24.87 -5.82
CA ILE A 187 30.34 25.73 -5.52
C ILE A 187 30.20 26.53 -4.21
N LYS A 188 29.02 26.58 -3.55
CA LYS A 188 28.83 27.49 -2.40
C LYS A 188 28.54 26.89 -1.02
N LEU A 189 28.57 25.57 -0.83
CA LEU A 189 28.22 24.97 0.48
C LEU A 189 29.22 23.90 0.96
N GLU A 190 30.52 24.23 0.93
CA GLU A 190 31.51 23.57 1.78
C GLU A 190 31.57 24.25 3.14
N GLY A 191 30.74 23.80 4.09
CA GLY A 191 30.79 24.42 5.42
C GLY A 191 29.72 24.00 6.42
N ALA A 192 29.33 22.73 6.51
CA ALA A 192 28.55 22.27 7.67
C ALA A 192 28.76 20.77 7.97
N LYS A 193 29.66 20.48 8.90
CA LYS A 193 29.78 19.18 9.55
C LYS A 193 28.53 18.91 10.40
N GLN A 194 27.53 18.20 9.87
CA GLN A 194 26.56 17.45 10.67
C GLN A 194 26.50 15.99 10.19
N LYS A 195 27.47 15.19 10.68
CA LYS A 195 27.48 13.73 10.56
C LYS A 195 26.84 13.12 11.81
N LYS A 196 25.52 12.89 11.80
CA LYS A 196 24.77 11.84 12.55
C LYS A 196 23.38 11.69 11.89
N PRO A 197 22.78 10.49 11.86
CA PRO A 197 22.30 9.88 10.62
C PRO A 197 20.90 10.36 10.17
N LEU A 198 20.87 11.35 9.29
CA LEU A 198 19.73 11.71 8.42
C LEU A 198 19.19 10.52 7.57
N LYS A 199 19.93 9.41 7.49
CA LYS A 199 19.52 8.15 6.84
C LYS A 199 18.30 7.47 7.48
N LYS A 200 18.10 7.56 8.81
CA LYS A 200 16.99 6.89 9.52
C LYS A 200 15.66 7.67 9.49
N ILE A 201 15.72 8.99 9.30
CA ILE A 201 14.56 9.89 9.50
C ILE A 201 13.65 9.97 8.25
N LYS A 202 14.15 9.61 7.06
CA LYS A 202 13.45 9.88 5.79
C LYS A 202 12.99 8.64 5.02
N GLN A 203 13.70 7.51 5.12
CA GLN A 203 13.22 6.23 4.58
C GLN A 203 12.02 5.67 5.38
N THR A 204 11.90 5.99 6.66
CA THR A 204 10.76 5.54 7.48
C THR A 204 9.47 6.30 7.14
N GLY A 205 9.54 7.55 6.66
CA GLY A 205 8.36 8.33 6.26
C GLY A 205 7.64 7.76 5.03
N LYS A 206 8.40 7.39 4.00
CA LYS A 206 7.86 6.81 2.74
C LYS A 206 6.97 5.59 3.01
N TYR A 207 7.54 4.56 3.64
CA TYR A 207 6.82 3.33 3.95
C TYR A 207 5.70 3.55 4.97
N LYS A 208 5.85 4.50 5.90
CA LYS A 208 4.76 4.85 6.82
C LYS A 208 3.53 5.36 6.09
N ILE A 209 3.70 6.23 5.10
CA ILE A 209 2.60 6.81 4.35
C ILE A 209 2.06 5.79 3.35
N MET A 210 2.92 5.02 2.68
CA MET A 210 2.50 3.94 1.77
C MET A 210 1.61 2.90 2.45
N ARG A 211 1.91 2.51 3.69
CA ARG A 211 1.08 1.52 4.42
C ARG A 211 -0.35 1.98 4.70
N TYR A 212 -0.62 3.28 4.67
CA TYR A 212 -2.00 3.78 4.71
C TYR A 212 -2.77 3.47 3.41
N ALA A 213 -2.08 3.26 2.29
CA ALA A 213 -2.69 2.84 1.03
C ALA A 213 -3.22 1.40 1.05
N TYR A 214 -2.84 0.59 2.06
CA TYR A 214 -3.34 -0.78 2.21
C TYR A 214 -4.62 -0.87 3.05
N THR A 215 -5.17 0.28 3.48
CA THR A 215 -6.47 0.36 4.18
C THR A 215 -7.62 -0.38 3.47
N PRO A 216 -7.75 -0.37 2.13
CA PRO A 216 -8.84 -1.09 1.45
C PRO A 216 -8.91 -2.57 1.78
N LEU A 217 -7.78 -3.21 2.11
CA LEU A 217 -7.75 -4.61 2.54
C LEU A 217 -8.56 -4.83 3.82
N ILE A 218 -8.71 -3.81 4.68
CA ILE A 218 -9.60 -3.89 5.85
C ILE A 218 -11.04 -4.10 5.40
N VAL A 219 -11.48 -3.35 4.39
CA VAL A 219 -12.84 -3.44 3.85
C VAL A 219 -13.05 -4.80 3.21
N ILE A 220 -12.08 -5.28 2.43
CA ILE A 220 -12.18 -6.59 1.78
C ILE A 220 -12.17 -7.73 2.80
N ASN A 221 -11.34 -7.66 3.83
CA ASN A 221 -11.33 -8.66 4.89
C ASN A 221 -12.63 -8.66 5.68
N PHE A 222 -13.22 -7.48 5.92
CA PHE A 222 -14.54 -7.38 6.56
C PHE A 222 -15.65 -7.95 5.67
N VAL A 223 -15.69 -7.62 4.38
CA VAL A 223 -16.65 -8.19 3.43
C VAL A 223 -16.45 -9.70 3.29
N GLY A 224 -15.21 -10.17 3.20
CA GLY A 224 -14.87 -11.59 3.15
C GLY A 224 -15.32 -12.32 4.41
N PHE A 225 -15.15 -11.72 5.59
CA PHE A 225 -15.69 -12.26 6.84
C PHE A 225 -17.21 -12.43 6.75
N LEU A 226 -17.95 -11.41 6.31
CA LEU A 226 -19.40 -11.48 6.17
C LEU A 226 -19.84 -12.54 5.15
N LEU A 227 -19.13 -12.64 4.02
CA LEU A 227 -19.39 -13.67 3.01
C LEU A 227 -19.17 -15.08 3.56
N LEU A 228 -18.06 -15.33 4.26
CA LEU A 228 -17.80 -16.61 4.89
C LEU A 228 -18.85 -16.93 5.95
N LEU A 229 -19.27 -15.93 6.74
CA LEU A 229 -20.26 -16.11 7.79
C LEU A 229 -21.62 -16.57 7.23
N VAL A 230 -22.04 -16.04 6.08
CA VAL A 230 -23.40 -16.27 5.53
C VAL A 230 -23.42 -17.36 4.46
N ALA A 231 -22.42 -17.42 3.60
CA ALA A 231 -22.48 -18.18 2.35
C ALA A 231 -21.70 -19.51 2.36
N LEU A 232 -20.89 -19.77 3.40
CA LEU A 232 -20.23 -21.08 3.52
C LEU A 232 -21.27 -22.19 3.76
N PRO A 233 -21.12 -23.35 3.12
CA PRO A 233 -21.97 -24.50 3.41
C PRO A 233 -21.60 -25.09 4.77
N THR A 234 -22.60 -25.51 5.55
CA THR A 234 -22.35 -26.26 6.78
C THR A 234 -21.94 -27.70 6.44
N ARG A 235 -20.80 -28.17 6.99
CA ARG A 235 -20.21 -29.47 6.70
C ARG A 235 -19.69 -30.14 7.97
N ASP A 236 -19.73 -31.48 7.99
CA ASP A 236 -19.10 -32.24 9.06
C ASP A 236 -17.58 -32.12 9.02
N ASN A 237 -16.94 -32.33 10.17
CA ASN A 237 -15.48 -32.27 10.33
C ASN A 237 -14.72 -33.20 9.35
N THR A 238 -15.36 -34.29 8.89
CA THR A 238 -14.77 -35.22 7.90
C THR A 238 -14.76 -34.66 6.48
N GLN A 239 -15.52 -33.61 6.20
CA GLN A 239 -15.71 -32.98 4.87
C GLN A 239 -15.16 -31.55 4.80
N ILE A 240 -14.17 -31.21 5.63
CA ILE A 240 -13.58 -29.85 5.66
C ILE A 240 -12.99 -29.44 4.29
N ALA A 241 -12.47 -30.39 3.50
CA ALA A 241 -11.92 -30.10 2.18
C ALA A 241 -12.98 -29.49 1.23
N ASP A 242 -14.24 -29.91 1.34
CA ASP A 242 -15.35 -29.39 0.54
C ASP A 242 -15.69 -27.95 0.90
N LEU A 243 -15.42 -27.54 2.15
CA LEU A 243 -15.60 -26.16 2.63
C LEU A 243 -14.65 -25.19 1.93
N PHE A 244 -13.40 -25.63 1.70
CA PHE A 244 -12.37 -24.84 0.99
C PHE A 244 -12.54 -24.87 -0.53
N SER A 245 -13.27 -25.86 -1.06
CA SER A 245 -13.63 -25.94 -2.48
C SER A 245 -14.87 -25.10 -2.85
N SER A 246 -15.44 -24.36 -1.89
CA SER A 246 -16.65 -23.55 -2.10
C SER A 246 -16.39 -22.34 -3.04
N PRO A 247 -17.33 -22.00 -3.94
CA PRO A 247 -17.21 -20.84 -4.83
C PRO A 247 -17.14 -19.49 -4.09
N VAL A 248 -17.50 -19.46 -2.80
CA VAL A 248 -17.36 -18.27 -1.94
C VAL A 248 -15.92 -17.78 -1.90
N TRP A 249 -14.95 -18.70 -1.88
CA TRP A 249 -13.53 -18.37 -1.89
C TRP A 249 -13.13 -17.64 -3.18
N THR A 250 -13.62 -18.10 -4.33
CA THR A 250 -13.39 -17.43 -5.62
C THR A 250 -13.87 -15.97 -5.63
N ILE A 251 -15.02 -15.69 -5.01
CA ILE A 251 -15.55 -14.32 -4.90
C ILE A 251 -14.62 -13.45 -4.05
N ILE A 252 -14.19 -13.96 -2.88
CA ILE A 252 -13.26 -13.24 -2.00
C ILE A 252 -11.94 -12.95 -2.73
N TYR A 253 -11.43 -13.95 -3.44
CA TYR A 253 -10.17 -13.86 -4.18
C TYR A 253 -10.26 -12.83 -5.32
N LEU A 254 -11.39 -12.77 -6.01
CA LEU A 254 -11.66 -11.76 -7.03
C LEU A 254 -11.71 -10.34 -6.43
N LEU A 255 -12.37 -10.16 -5.28
CA LEU A 255 -12.44 -8.87 -4.59
C LEU A 255 -11.06 -8.39 -4.13
N GLU A 256 -10.22 -9.29 -3.62
CA GLU A 256 -8.83 -8.98 -3.26
C GLU A 256 -8.00 -8.59 -4.47
N ALA A 257 -8.11 -9.34 -5.58
CA ALA A 257 -7.44 -9.06 -6.84
C ALA A 257 -7.83 -7.68 -7.39
N LEU A 258 -9.13 -7.38 -7.47
CA LEU A 258 -9.64 -6.08 -7.91
C LEU A 258 -9.13 -4.94 -7.04
N THR A 259 -9.06 -5.15 -5.73
CA THR A 259 -8.56 -4.15 -4.79
C THR A 259 -7.07 -3.85 -5.00
N LEU A 260 -6.29 -4.88 -5.31
CA LEU A 260 -4.86 -4.76 -5.59
C LEU A 260 -4.55 -4.15 -6.95
N ILE A 261 -5.43 -4.33 -7.93
CA ILE A 261 -5.28 -3.76 -9.29
C ILE A 261 -5.79 -2.33 -9.36
N LEU A 262 -6.95 -2.05 -8.75
CA LEU A 262 -7.65 -0.78 -8.94
C LEU A 262 -7.42 0.21 -7.81
N TRP A 263 -7.49 -0.24 -6.55
CA TRP A 263 -7.57 0.69 -5.42
C TRP A 263 -6.22 0.98 -4.77
N ILE A 264 -5.44 -0.06 -4.45
CA ILE A 264 -4.12 0.10 -3.83
C ILE A 264 -3.19 0.97 -4.72
N PRO A 265 -3.09 0.76 -6.04
CA PRO A 265 -2.26 1.59 -6.90
C PRO A 265 -2.64 3.07 -6.88
N VAL A 266 -3.93 3.39 -6.84
CA VAL A 266 -4.43 4.78 -6.72
C VAL A 266 -3.99 5.40 -5.40
N LEU A 267 -4.20 4.70 -4.28
CA LEU A 267 -3.82 5.23 -2.96
C LEU A 267 -2.30 5.35 -2.79
N VAL A 268 -1.54 4.39 -3.29
CA VAL A 268 -0.06 4.46 -3.30
C VAL A 268 0.40 5.64 -4.15
N THR A 269 -0.24 5.89 -5.30
CA THR A 269 0.06 7.04 -6.14
C THR A 269 -0.14 8.36 -5.38
N LEU A 270 -1.28 8.50 -4.68
CA LEU A 270 -1.54 9.66 -3.84
C LEU A 270 -0.50 9.80 -2.73
N ALA A 271 -0.20 8.71 -2.00
CA ALA A 271 0.83 8.69 -0.96
C ALA A 271 2.18 9.21 -1.46
N LEU A 272 2.66 8.68 -2.59
CA LEU A 272 3.97 9.03 -3.15
C LEU A 272 3.98 10.43 -3.75
N ARG A 273 2.87 10.86 -4.36
CA ARG A 273 2.71 12.22 -4.88
C ARG A 273 2.78 13.25 -3.76
N GLU A 274 2.09 13.05 -2.65
CA GLU A 274 2.12 14.01 -1.53
C GLU A 274 3.54 14.14 -0.94
N ILE A 275 4.33 13.06 -0.99
CA ILE A 275 5.71 13.04 -0.49
C ILE A 275 6.69 13.68 -1.47
N GLY A 276 6.58 13.37 -2.77
CA GLY A 276 7.54 13.77 -3.80
C GLY A 276 7.15 14.98 -4.64
N ASN A 277 5.90 15.44 -4.59
CA ASN A 277 5.35 16.49 -5.46
C ASN A 277 5.58 16.20 -6.96
N THR A 278 5.36 14.95 -7.35
CA THR A 278 5.72 14.40 -8.67
C THR A 278 4.53 14.28 -9.61
N ASN A 279 4.81 13.99 -10.89
CA ASN A 279 3.78 13.74 -11.90
C ASN A 279 2.92 12.52 -11.51
N THR A 280 1.64 12.78 -11.24
CA THR A 280 0.66 11.78 -10.76
C THR A 280 0.40 10.71 -11.82
N THR A 281 0.32 11.10 -13.09
CA THR A 281 -0.04 10.18 -14.19
C THR A 281 1.02 9.11 -14.40
N LYS A 282 2.31 9.49 -14.43
CA LYS A 282 3.41 8.53 -14.58
C LYS A 282 3.50 7.56 -13.40
N LEU A 283 3.32 8.08 -12.19
CA LEU A 283 3.27 7.25 -10.98
C LEU A 283 2.10 6.26 -11.02
N LEU A 284 0.91 6.72 -11.44
CA LEU A 284 -0.29 5.88 -11.51
C LEU A 284 -0.08 4.70 -12.45
N ILE A 285 0.43 4.96 -13.67
CA ILE A 285 0.68 3.90 -14.66
C ILE A 285 1.65 2.85 -14.09
N GLY A 286 2.78 3.28 -13.52
CA GLY A 286 3.76 2.36 -12.93
C GLY A 286 3.20 1.55 -11.77
N ASN A 287 2.39 2.16 -10.91
CA ASN A 287 1.75 1.47 -9.79
C ASN A 287 0.66 0.49 -10.26
N VAL A 288 -0.13 0.82 -11.28
CA VAL A 288 -1.17 -0.08 -11.82
C VAL A 288 -0.51 -1.32 -12.42
N VAL A 289 0.58 -1.17 -13.18
CA VAL A 289 1.33 -2.30 -13.74
C VAL A 289 1.83 -3.24 -12.63
N ILE A 290 2.40 -2.70 -11.55
CA ILE A 290 2.80 -3.51 -10.40
C ILE A 290 1.61 -4.15 -9.69
N GLY A 291 0.49 -3.45 -9.55
CA GLY A 291 -0.75 -3.99 -8.98
C GLY A 291 -1.23 -5.23 -9.75
N VAL A 292 -1.22 -5.18 -11.08
CA VAL A 292 -1.55 -6.33 -11.94
C VAL A 292 -0.59 -7.49 -11.73
N ILE A 293 0.73 -7.23 -11.74
CA ILE A 293 1.75 -8.27 -11.53
C ILE A 293 1.59 -8.93 -10.16
N LEU A 294 1.43 -8.14 -9.09
CA LEU A 294 1.25 -8.66 -7.73
C LEU A 294 -0.05 -9.45 -7.60
N SER A 295 -1.14 -9.01 -8.24
CA SER A 295 -2.40 -9.74 -8.25
C SER A 295 -2.27 -11.08 -8.95
N PHE A 296 -1.59 -11.12 -10.09
CA PHE A 296 -1.35 -12.36 -10.81
C PHE A 296 -0.50 -13.34 -9.98
N LEU A 297 0.56 -12.86 -9.34
CA LEU A 297 1.39 -13.68 -8.44
C LEU A 297 0.58 -14.24 -7.26
N LEU A 298 -0.29 -13.43 -6.64
CA LEU A 298 -1.11 -13.89 -5.52
C LEU A 298 -2.19 -14.90 -5.93
N ILE A 299 -2.72 -14.80 -7.15
CA ILE A 299 -3.66 -15.79 -7.69
C ILE A 299 -2.92 -17.10 -7.97
N LEU A 300 -1.73 -17.04 -8.57
CA LEU A 300 -0.91 -18.22 -8.86
C LEU A 300 -0.43 -18.95 -7.59
N LEU A 301 -0.20 -18.21 -6.51
CA LEU A 301 0.19 -18.79 -5.22
C LEU A 301 -0.98 -19.43 -4.46
N ARG A 302 -2.22 -19.33 -4.95
CA ARG A 302 -3.40 -19.93 -4.29
C ARG A 302 -3.68 -21.32 -4.83
N PRO A 303 -3.80 -22.34 -3.95
CA PRO A 303 -4.06 -23.71 -4.37
C PRO A 303 -5.44 -23.89 -5.02
N ASP A 304 -6.42 -23.04 -4.70
CA ASP A 304 -7.81 -23.26 -5.14
C ASP A 304 -8.12 -22.67 -6.54
N ILE A 305 -7.36 -21.66 -6.99
CA ILE A 305 -7.49 -21.06 -8.34
C ILE A 305 -6.30 -21.44 -9.22
N GLY A 306 -5.11 -21.54 -8.62
CA GLY A 306 -3.91 -22.01 -9.27
C GLY A 306 -3.84 -23.53 -9.20
N ALA A 307 -4.14 -24.18 -10.33
CA ALA A 307 -3.79 -25.56 -10.65
C ALA A 307 -4.71 -26.70 -10.17
N GLY A 308 -5.98 -26.66 -10.55
CA GLY A 308 -6.71 -27.90 -10.83
C GLY A 308 -6.02 -28.76 -11.91
N ASP A 309 -5.35 -28.14 -12.88
CA ASP A 309 -4.62 -28.83 -13.97
C ASP A 309 -3.19 -28.31 -14.25
N LEU A 310 -2.77 -27.18 -13.68
CA LEU A 310 -1.43 -26.58 -13.85
C LEU A 310 -0.50 -26.94 -12.70
N ASN A 311 -0.62 -28.17 -12.23
CA ASN A 311 0.12 -28.65 -11.09
C ASN A 311 1.58 -28.77 -11.55
N LEU A 312 2.39 -27.73 -11.34
CA LEU A 312 3.83 -27.72 -11.66
C LEU A 312 4.53 -28.94 -11.02
N ILE A 313 3.99 -29.45 -9.91
CA ILE A 313 4.42 -30.69 -9.27
C ILE A 313 3.99 -31.94 -10.07
N ALA A 314 2.79 -31.98 -10.64
CA ALA A 314 2.36 -33.09 -11.51
C ALA A 314 3.05 -33.06 -12.90
N LEU A 315 3.40 -31.88 -13.41
CA LEU A 315 4.21 -31.70 -14.63
C LEU A 315 5.64 -32.23 -14.45
N PHE A 316 6.19 -32.20 -13.23
CA PHE A 316 7.45 -32.85 -12.91
C PHE A 316 7.31 -34.35 -12.60
N GLN A 317 6.15 -34.81 -12.13
CA GLN A 317 5.88 -36.24 -11.91
C GLN A 317 5.53 -36.99 -13.21
N GLY A 318 4.95 -36.32 -14.21
CA GLY A 318 4.69 -36.87 -15.55
C GLY A 318 5.92 -36.90 -16.48
N ALA A 319 7.07 -36.37 -16.04
CA ALA A 319 8.33 -36.44 -16.78
C ALA A 319 9.23 -37.62 -16.35
N THR A 320 8.77 -38.42 -15.38
CA THR A 320 9.47 -39.63 -14.89
C THR A 320 8.71 -40.93 -15.18
N SER A 321 7.73 -40.89 -16.08
CA SER A 321 7.10 -42.07 -16.69
C SER A 321 7.52 -42.21 -18.14
#